data_AF-J9BAY3-F1
#
_entry.id   AF-J9BAY3-F1
#
_cell.length_a   1.000
_cell.length_b   1.000
_cell.length_c   1.000
_cell.angle_alpha   90.00
_cell.angle_beta   90.00
_cell.angle_gamma   90.00
#
_symmetry.space_group_name_H-M   'P 1'
#
loop_
_entity.id
_entity.type
_entity.pdbx_description
1 polymer ?
#
loop_
_entity_poly.entity_id
_entity_poly.type
_entity_poly.pdbx_seq_one_letter_code
_entity_poly.pdbx_strand_id
1 'polypeptide(L)'
;MTSNYVSAAFIKDIVYFSLFFRFIPERLLFLGPDLAAAHFLVHRGAAVKFVADNAWIKKDHKGNYALPGQKIPGLYIEAIDASDTELMFEGLENLASLRHLRLLRLAGCCYADDWMMSRIGALFPESLEMLDLSDCTRITAKGLAGLRTLKKLRYLRLEGMDHVKDIAKTALLLEESIPNLRIFGISYENAMQSLQKEIELLANDRVITDAKGNAYVEDDDGRLFYVAGRVNERPAVTDDDKPLMTSTIRRELPEMEIAEFERLDELSGGKLRHLLVGSPSGYSWTQEVETILSFEEKWKKKRGIPVDQKLLPKSKRMPQLKDPVVSTNNSLSDKQEEYILIEDKMR
;
A
#
# COMPACT_ATOMS: atom_id res chain seq x y z
N MET A 1 -4.02 0.63 31.07
CA MET A 1 -5.28 0.91 30.33
C MET A 1 -5.24 2.27 29.60
N THR A 2 -4.70 2.33 28.39
CA THR A 2 -5.01 3.41 27.44
C THR A 2 -5.77 2.79 26.27
N SER A 3 -7.07 2.62 26.52
CA SER A 3 -8.06 2.30 25.50
C SER A 3 -8.00 3.33 24.39
N ASN A 4 -8.07 2.88 23.14
CA ASN A 4 -8.16 3.66 21.91
C ASN A 4 -9.18 4.81 22.04
N TYR A 5 -8.73 5.99 22.46
CA TYR A 5 -9.47 7.23 22.30
C TYR A 5 -9.14 7.78 20.92
N VAL A 6 -9.84 7.29 19.90
CA VAL A 6 -10.06 8.10 18.72
C VAL A 6 -10.78 9.36 19.21
N SER A 7 -10.15 10.52 19.03
CA SER A 7 -10.59 11.74 19.70
C SER A 7 -12.04 12.09 19.33
N ALA A 8 -12.80 12.63 20.29
CA ALA A 8 -14.17 13.09 20.04
C ALA A 8 -14.25 14.16 18.94
N ALA A 9 -13.15 14.87 18.65
CA ALA A 9 -13.03 15.78 17.52
C ALA A 9 -13.02 15.03 16.20
N PHE A 10 -12.22 13.97 16.07
CA PHE A 10 -12.20 13.11 14.88
C PHE A 10 -13.55 12.41 14.65
N ILE A 11 -14.20 11.93 15.73
CA ILE A 11 -15.55 11.36 15.64
C ILE A 11 -16.57 12.43 15.23
N LYS A 12 -16.49 13.65 15.77
CA LYS A 12 -17.35 14.76 15.36
C LYS A 12 -17.14 15.14 13.90
N ASP A 13 -15.90 15.19 13.44
CA ASP A 13 -15.57 15.50 12.05
C ASP A 13 -16.13 14.41 11.13
N ILE A 14 -15.93 13.13 11.45
CA ILE A 14 -16.53 12.01 10.69
C ILE A 14 -18.06 12.09 10.69
N VAL A 15 -18.71 12.30 11.85
CA VAL A 15 -20.18 12.36 11.93
C VAL A 15 -20.72 13.59 11.18
N TYR A 16 -20.05 14.73 11.28
CA TYR A 16 -20.42 15.95 10.58
C TYR A 16 -20.22 15.82 9.07
N PHE A 17 -19.11 15.22 8.63
CA PHE A 17 -18.86 14.90 7.22
C PHE A 17 -19.85 13.86 6.70
N SER A 18 -20.13 12.80 7.47
CA SER A 18 -21.12 11.76 7.12
C SER A 18 -22.51 12.34 6.89
N LEU A 19 -22.94 13.32 7.72
CA LEU A 19 -24.18 14.07 7.50
C LEU A 19 -24.21 14.81 6.16
N PHE A 20 -23.07 15.30 5.68
CA PHE A 20 -22.96 15.93 4.36
C PHE A 20 -23.14 14.92 3.22
N PHE A 21 -22.74 13.65 3.42
CA PHE A 21 -22.89 12.57 2.45
C PHE A 21 -24.29 11.94 2.42
N ARG A 22 -25.16 12.32 3.38
CA ARG A 22 -26.47 11.71 3.57
C ARG A 22 -27.32 11.77 2.31
N PHE A 23 -27.83 10.62 1.94
CA PHE A 23 -28.78 10.41 0.85
C PHE A 23 -30.03 11.29 1.03
N ILE A 24 -30.38 12.09 0.01
CA ILE A 24 -31.58 12.97 0.00
C ILE A 24 -32.64 12.34 -0.94
N PRO A 25 -33.69 11.69 -0.40
CA PRO A 25 -34.70 11.00 -1.20
C PRO A 25 -35.44 11.93 -2.19
N GLU A 26 -35.68 13.18 -1.80
CA GLU A 26 -36.42 14.15 -2.60
C GLU A 26 -35.67 14.48 -3.90
N ARG A 27 -34.33 14.53 -3.86
CA ARG A 27 -33.49 14.76 -5.04
C ARG A 27 -33.60 13.63 -6.05
N LEU A 28 -33.70 12.38 -5.58
CA LEU A 28 -33.85 11.20 -6.41
C LEU A 28 -35.18 11.23 -7.19
N LEU A 29 -36.27 11.68 -6.54
CA LEU A 29 -37.60 11.70 -7.14
C LEU A 29 -37.66 12.57 -8.40
N PHE A 30 -36.97 13.72 -8.39
CA PHE A 30 -37.04 14.71 -9.47
C PHE A 30 -35.94 14.58 -10.52
N LEU A 31 -34.74 14.11 -10.17
CA LEU A 31 -33.60 14.01 -11.08
C LEU A 31 -33.36 12.58 -11.60
N GLY A 32 -33.79 11.57 -10.86
CA GLY A 32 -33.34 10.19 -11.06
C GLY A 32 -31.94 9.93 -10.47
N PRO A 33 -31.55 8.64 -10.36
CA PRO A 33 -30.33 8.23 -9.65
C PRO A 33 -29.05 8.81 -10.23
N ASP A 34 -28.84 8.65 -11.54
CA ASP A 34 -27.62 9.09 -12.22
C ASP A 34 -27.41 10.60 -12.13
N LEU A 35 -28.45 11.39 -12.39
CA LEU A 35 -28.33 12.85 -12.32
C LEU A 35 -28.17 13.35 -10.88
N ALA A 36 -28.83 12.72 -9.90
CA ALA A 36 -28.63 13.03 -8.48
C ALA A 36 -27.18 12.73 -8.03
N ALA A 37 -26.62 11.59 -8.47
CA ALA A 37 -25.23 11.21 -8.25
C ALA A 37 -24.27 12.20 -8.93
N ALA A 38 -24.55 12.58 -10.18
CA ALA A 38 -23.75 13.55 -10.93
C ALA A 38 -23.61 14.87 -10.18
N HIS A 39 -24.73 15.46 -9.75
CA HIS A 39 -24.63 16.70 -8.99
C HIS A 39 -23.95 16.51 -7.62
N PHE A 40 -24.16 15.37 -6.95
CA PHE A 40 -23.51 15.08 -5.67
C PHE A 40 -21.98 15.03 -5.80
N LEU A 41 -21.49 14.39 -6.86
CA LEU A 41 -20.07 14.24 -7.20
C LEU A 41 -19.47 15.58 -7.65
N VAL A 42 -20.06 16.24 -8.63
CA VAL A 42 -19.51 17.47 -9.23
C VAL A 42 -19.45 18.61 -8.22
N HIS A 43 -20.44 18.72 -7.33
CA HIS A 43 -20.41 19.70 -6.24
C HIS A 43 -19.19 19.51 -5.32
N ARG A 44 -18.74 18.27 -5.14
CA ARG A 44 -17.55 17.89 -4.35
C ARG A 44 -16.23 17.94 -5.12
N GLY A 45 -16.25 18.38 -6.37
CA GLY A 45 -15.04 18.54 -7.19
C GLY A 45 -14.64 17.32 -8.01
N ALA A 46 -15.44 16.26 -7.98
CA ALA A 46 -15.32 15.19 -8.96
C ALA A 46 -15.79 15.66 -10.34
N ALA A 47 -15.48 14.87 -11.37
CA ALA A 47 -16.00 15.01 -12.71
C ALA A 47 -16.82 13.76 -13.08
N VAL A 48 -17.82 13.94 -13.94
CA VAL A 48 -18.64 12.84 -14.47
C VAL A 48 -18.76 12.94 -15.97
N LYS A 49 -18.96 11.78 -16.61
CA LYS A 49 -19.23 11.66 -18.04
C LYS A 49 -20.44 10.76 -18.24
N PHE A 50 -21.34 11.14 -19.14
CA PHE A 50 -22.56 10.40 -19.44
C PHE A 50 -22.37 9.47 -20.64
N VAL A 51 -23.18 8.42 -20.71
CA VAL A 51 -23.21 7.51 -21.87
C VAL A 51 -23.51 8.30 -23.14
N ALA A 52 -22.74 8.01 -24.20
CA ALA A 52 -22.83 8.68 -25.51
C ALA A 52 -22.50 10.18 -25.50
N ASP A 53 -21.94 10.71 -24.41
CA ASP A 53 -21.34 12.03 -24.33
C ASP A 53 -19.87 11.92 -23.96
N ASN A 54 -18.98 12.49 -24.77
CA ASN A 54 -17.55 12.46 -24.51
C ASN A 54 -17.10 13.58 -23.56
N ALA A 55 -17.98 14.53 -23.22
CA ALA A 55 -17.63 15.65 -22.36
C ALA A 55 -17.62 15.28 -20.87
N TRP A 56 -16.52 15.61 -20.20
CA TRP A 56 -16.44 15.58 -18.74
C TRP A 56 -17.05 16.86 -18.15
N ILE A 57 -17.93 16.69 -17.18
CA ILE A 57 -18.57 17.78 -16.45
C ILE A 57 -17.93 17.88 -15.07
N LYS A 58 -17.28 19.02 -14.81
CA LYS A 58 -16.61 19.36 -13.55
C LYS A 58 -16.96 20.80 -13.16
N LYS A 59 -16.91 21.11 -11.87
CA LYS A 59 -17.06 22.51 -11.41
C LYS A 59 -15.86 23.35 -11.83
N ASP A 60 -16.12 24.57 -12.28
CA ASP A 60 -15.08 25.56 -12.58
C ASP A 60 -14.47 26.13 -11.29
N HIS A 61 -13.48 27.02 -11.44
CA HIS A 61 -12.82 27.71 -10.32
C HIS A 61 -13.77 28.62 -9.50
N LYS A 62 -14.95 28.95 -10.03
CA LYS A 62 -16.00 29.72 -9.34
C LYS A 62 -17.06 28.80 -8.69
N GLY A 63 -16.94 27.48 -8.86
CA GLY A 63 -17.87 26.49 -8.34
C GLY A 63 -19.09 26.20 -9.23
N ASN A 64 -19.15 26.74 -10.45
CA ASN A 64 -20.26 26.54 -11.37
C ASN A 64 -20.05 25.29 -12.24
N TYR A 65 -21.13 24.61 -12.59
CA TYR A 65 -21.12 23.48 -13.53
C TYR A 65 -22.48 23.37 -14.23
N ALA A 66 -22.48 22.80 -15.44
CA ALA A 66 -23.69 22.62 -16.24
C ALA A 66 -24.19 21.17 -16.10
N LEU A 67 -25.19 20.96 -15.25
CA LEU A 67 -25.96 19.72 -15.19
C LEU A 67 -27.45 20.01 -15.34
N PRO A 68 -28.23 19.13 -16.00
CA PRO A 68 -29.67 19.29 -16.12
C PRO A 68 -30.36 19.44 -14.75
N GLY A 69 -31.29 20.39 -14.64
CA GLY A 69 -32.07 20.60 -13.41
C GLY A 69 -33.30 19.68 -13.26
N GLN A 70 -33.55 18.78 -14.22
CA GLN A 70 -34.69 17.88 -14.24
C GLN A 70 -34.27 16.53 -14.81
N LYS A 71 -34.97 15.45 -14.43
CA LYS A 71 -34.72 14.10 -14.94
C LYS A 71 -34.83 14.03 -16.46
N ILE A 72 -33.78 13.51 -17.09
CA ILE A 72 -33.75 13.20 -18.51
C ILE A 72 -33.81 11.66 -18.66
N PRO A 73 -34.85 11.09 -19.26
CA PRO A 73 -34.91 9.65 -19.54
C PRO A 73 -33.72 9.19 -20.39
N GLY A 74 -33.07 8.10 -20.00
CA GLY A 74 -31.92 7.53 -20.73
C GLY A 74 -30.57 8.19 -20.44
N LEU A 75 -30.52 9.21 -19.58
CA LEU A 75 -29.27 9.83 -19.15
C LEU A 75 -28.62 8.99 -18.03
N TYR A 76 -27.52 8.31 -18.35
CA TYR A 76 -26.79 7.43 -17.43
C TYR A 76 -25.32 7.83 -17.30
N ILE A 77 -24.77 7.76 -16.09
CA ILE A 77 -23.34 7.99 -15.87
C ILE A 77 -22.56 6.79 -16.41
N GLU A 78 -21.55 7.07 -17.24
CA GLU A 78 -20.60 6.08 -17.76
C GLU A 78 -19.28 6.11 -17.00
N ALA A 79 -18.79 7.29 -16.62
CA ALA A 79 -17.50 7.45 -15.97
C ALA A 79 -17.52 8.50 -14.86
N ILE A 80 -16.74 8.26 -13.81
CA ILE A 80 -16.54 9.15 -12.67
C ILE A 80 -15.03 9.31 -12.46
N ASP A 81 -14.57 10.54 -12.38
CA ASP A 81 -13.25 10.89 -11.88
C ASP A 81 -13.42 11.67 -10.57
N ALA A 82 -13.19 10.98 -9.45
CA ALA A 82 -13.24 11.54 -8.10
C ALA A 82 -11.83 11.66 -7.50
N SER A 83 -10.79 11.70 -8.34
CA SER A 83 -9.41 11.85 -7.87
C SER A 83 -9.24 13.13 -7.04
N ASP A 84 -8.42 13.04 -5.99
CA ASP A 84 -8.13 14.10 -5.02
C ASP A 84 -9.36 14.68 -4.31
N THR A 85 -10.47 13.93 -4.25
CA THR A 85 -11.65 14.30 -3.47
C THR A 85 -11.67 13.65 -2.10
N GLU A 86 -12.42 14.23 -1.17
CA GLU A 86 -12.65 13.67 0.17
C GLU A 86 -13.83 12.67 0.19
N LEU A 87 -14.05 11.93 -0.90
CA LEU A 87 -15.16 10.98 -1.00
C LEU A 87 -14.97 9.87 0.04
N MET A 88 -15.94 9.69 0.93
CA MET A 88 -15.98 8.59 1.92
C MET A 88 -16.88 7.45 1.44
N PHE A 89 -16.78 6.27 2.08
CA PHE A 89 -17.55 5.09 1.67
C PHE A 89 -19.07 5.29 1.81
N GLU A 90 -19.54 6.12 2.75
CA GLU A 90 -20.95 6.49 2.89
C GLU A 90 -21.45 7.26 1.65
N GLY A 91 -20.57 8.04 1.02
CA GLY A 91 -20.86 8.73 -0.23
C GLY A 91 -21.21 7.78 -1.38
N LEU A 92 -20.73 6.53 -1.35
CA LEU A 92 -21.05 5.51 -2.36
C LEU A 92 -22.52 5.08 -2.35
N GLU A 93 -23.28 5.34 -1.28
CA GLU A 93 -24.73 5.09 -1.28
C GLU A 93 -25.46 5.91 -2.35
N ASN A 94 -24.96 7.13 -2.63
CA ASN A 94 -25.48 7.96 -3.72
C ASN A 94 -25.19 7.35 -5.11
N LEU A 95 -24.28 6.39 -5.20
CA LEU A 95 -23.88 5.72 -6.44
C LEU A 95 -24.50 4.33 -6.61
N ALA A 96 -25.30 3.86 -5.64
CA ALA A 96 -25.74 2.46 -5.60
C ALA A 96 -26.63 2.03 -6.77
N SER A 97 -27.23 2.97 -7.48
CA SER A 97 -28.12 2.73 -8.62
C SER A 97 -27.44 2.92 -9.98
N LEU A 98 -26.14 3.24 -10.03
CA LEU A 98 -25.43 3.47 -11.30
C LEU A 98 -25.13 2.13 -11.99
N ARG A 99 -26.02 1.71 -12.90
CA ARG A 99 -25.91 0.42 -13.61
C ARG A 99 -24.99 0.46 -14.83
N HIS A 100 -24.62 1.65 -15.29
CA HIS A 100 -23.82 1.87 -16.50
C HIS A 100 -22.42 2.42 -16.22
N LEU A 101 -22.02 2.47 -14.95
CA LEU A 101 -20.70 2.96 -14.56
C LEU A 101 -19.61 1.96 -15.00
N ARG A 102 -18.76 2.38 -15.93
CA ARG A 102 -17.66 1.61 -16.51
C ARG A 102 -16.29 2.04 -16.01
N LEU A 103 -16.12 3.31 -15.63
CA LEU A 103 -14.84 3.85 -15.17
C LEU A 103 -15.01 4.62 -13.86
N LEU A 104 -14.20 4.29 -12.86
CA LEU A 104 -14.13 5.00 -11.59
C LEU A 104 -12.66 5.33 -11.27
N ARG A 105 -12.32 6.61 -11.10
CA ARG A 105 -11.01 7.03 -10.58
C ARG A 105 -11.17 7.58 -9.18
N LEU A 106 -10.33 7.09 -8.28
CA LEU A 106 -10.22 7.49 -6.88
C LEU A 106 -8.77 7.84 -6.54
N ALA A 107 -7.95 8.19 -7.54
CA ALA A 107 -6.54 8.45 -7.31
C ALA A 107 -6.36 9.57 -6.26
N GLY A 108 -5.44 9.39 -5.32
CA GLY A 108 -5.19 10.36 -4.25
C GLY A 108 -6.33 10.54 -3.22
N CYS A 109 -7.40 9.72 -3.25
CA CYS A 109 -8.48 9.82 -2.27
C CYS A 109 -8.01 9.37 -0.87
N CYS A 110 -7.77 10.32 0.03
CA CYS A 110 -7.24 10.06 1.37
C CYS A 110 -8.19 9.29 2.32
N TYR A 111 -9.47 9.16 1.96
CA TYR A 111 -10.46 8.38 2.72
C TYR A 111 -10.80 7.03 2.05
N ALA A 112 -10.17 6.68 0.93
CA ALA A 112 -10.35 5.38 0.30
C ALA A 112 -9.68 4.29 1.15
N ASP A 113 -10.50 3.38 1.70
CA ASP A 113 -10.05 2.30 2.59
C ASP A 113 -10.62 0.93 2.18
N ASP A 114 -10.30 -0.10 2.96
CA ASP A 114 -10.75 -1.48 2.73
C ASP A 114 -12.28 -1.64 2.67
N TRP A 115 -13.03 -0.82 3.41
CA TRP A 115 -14.49 -0.84 3.39
C TRP A 115 -15.03 -0.25 2.11
N MET A 116 -14.45 0.85 1.62
CA MET A 116 -14.78 1.41 0.32
C MET A 116 -14.58 0.39 -0.80
N MET A 117 -13.47 -0.37 -0.79
CA MET A 117 -13.19 -1.39 -1.81
C MET A 117 -14.23 -2.52 -1.79
N SER A 118 -14.59 -2.99 -0.60
CA SER A 118 -15.65 -4.00 -0.44
C SER A 118 -16.99 -3.49 -0.95
N ARG A 119 -17.29 -2.20 -0.77
CA ARG A 119 -18.52 -1.57 -1.22
C ARG A 119 -18.55 -1.39 -2.74
N ILE A 120 -17.46 -0.92 -3.35
CA ILE A 120 -17.31 -0.84 -4.82
C ILE A 120 -17.54 -2.23 -5.44
N GLY A 121 -16.91 -3.25 -4.87
CA GLY A 121 -17.09 -4.64 -5.29
C GLY A 121 -18.54 -5.13 -5.27
N ALA A 122 -19.32 -4.67 -4.29
CA ALA A 122 -20.74 -5.02 -4.16
C ALA A 122 -21.67 -4.17 -5.04
N LEU A 123 -21.31 -2.92 -5.34
CA LEU A 123 -22.16 -1.98 -6.07
C LEU A 123 -22.06 -2.14 -7.59
N PHE A 124 -20.85 -2.40 -8.11
CA PHE A 124 -20.59 -2.41 -9.56
C PHE A 124 -20.06 -3.74 -10.12
N PRO A 125 -20.51 -4.92 -9.63
CA PRO A 125 -19.95 -6.22 -10.07
C PRO A 125 -20.11 -6.46 -11.58
N GLU A 126 -21.17 -5.91 -12.16
CA GLU A 126 -21.61 -6.17 -13.53
C GLU A 126 -21.40 -5.00 -14.50
N SER A 127 -20.76 -3.91 -14.08
CA SER A 127 -20.61 -2.71 -14.92
C SER A 127 -19.20 -2.14 -14.96
N LEU A 128 -18.46 -2.18 -13.84
CA LEU A 128 -17.17 -1.51 -13.74
C LEU A 128 -16.10 -2.26 -14.55
N GLU A 129 -15.46 -1.55 -15.47
CA GLU A 129 -14.42 -2.05 -16.37
C GLU A 129 -13.04 -1.48 -16.04
N MET A 130 -12.97 -0.27 -15.47
CA MET A 130 -11.74 0.44 -15.14
C MET A 130 -11.84 1.03 -13.72
N LEU A 131 -10.84 0.75 -12.89
CA LEU A 131 -10.70 1.30 -11.55
C LEU A 131 -9.27 1.82 -11.34
N ASP A 132 -9.15 3.07 -10.93
CA ASP A 132 -7.87 3.70 -10.58
C ASP A 132 -7.85 4.03 -9.09
N LEU A 133 -6.94 3.40 -8.35
CA LEU A 133 -6.75 3.57 -6.90
C LEU A 133 -5.34 4.12 -6.58
N SER A 134 -4.70 4.75 -7.56
CA SER A 134 -3.33 5.23 -7.40
C SER A 134 -3.22 6.18 -6.19
N ASP A 135 -2.11 6.10 -5.45
CA ASP A 135 -1.83 6.94 -4.28
C ASP A 135 -2.87 6.88 -3.13
N CYS A 136 -3.72 5.86 -3.09
CA CYS A 136 -4.67 5.65 -1.99
C CYS A 136 -3.97 5.01 -0.77
N THR A 137 -3.62 5.83 0.23
CA THR A 137 -2.74 5.45 1.34
C THR A 137 -3.35 4.60 2.46
N ARG A 138 -4.67 4.36 2.44
CA ARG A 138 -5.40 3.62 3.50
C ARG A 138 -5.92 2.26 3.06
N ILE A 139 -5.64 1.87 1.82
CA ILE A 139 -6.04 0.56 1.29
C ILE A 139 -4.97 -0.46 1.66
N THR A 140 -5.39 -1.65 2.11
CA THR A 140 -4.50 -2.77 2.38
C THR A 140 -4.68 -3.89 1.36
N ALA A 141 -3.82 -4.91 1.43
CA ALA A 141 -3.97 -6.13 0.64
C ALA A 141 -5.34 -6.80 0.84
N LYS A 142 -5.90 -6.70 2.06
CA LYS A 142 -7.23 -7.22 2.38
C LYS A 142 -8.33 -6.41 1.68
N GLY A 143 -8.18 -5.09 1.62
CA GLY A 143 -9.09 -4.19 0.88
C GLY A 143 -9.12 -4.49 -0.60
N LEU A 144 -7.93 -4.61 -1.22
CA LEU A 144 -7.81 -4.98 -2.63
C LEU A 144 -8.47 -6.34 -2.93
N ALA A 145 -8.33 -7.33 -2.05
CA ALA A 145 -9.01 -8.63 -2.20
C ALA A 145 -10.55 -8.53 -2.18
N GLY A 146 -11.11 -7.41 -1.70
CA GLY A 146 -12.55 -7.09 -1.80
C GLY A 146 -13.03 -6.84 -3.22
N LEU A 147 -12.14 -6.52 -4.15
CA LEU A 147 -12.46 -6.25 -5.56
C LEU A 147 -12.77 -7.52 -6.38
N ARG A 148 -12.53 -8.72 -5.83
CA ARG A 148 -12.70 -10.02 -6.52
C ARG A 148 -14.08 -10.27 -7.12
N THR A 149 -15.09 -9.52 -6.70
CA THR A 149 -16.48 -9.61 -7.19
C THR A 149 -16.72 -8.81 -8.47
N LEU A 150 -15.80 -7.92 -8.85
CA LEU A 150 -15.90 -7.10 -10.07
C LEU A 150 -15.54 -7.91 -11.32
N LYS A 151 -16.42 -8.83 -11.74
CA LYS A 151 -16.13 -9.78 -12.82
C LYS A 151 -15.97 -9.16 -14.20
N LYS A 152 -16.37 -7.91 -14.38
CA LYS A 152 -16.15 -7.13 -15.61
C LYS A 152 -14.95 -6.19 -15.57
N LEU A 153 -14.22 -6.12 -14.44
CA LEU A 153 -13.07 -5.25 -14.30
C LEU A 153 -11.94 -5.75 -15.21
N ARG A 154 -11.52 -4.90 -16.14
CA ARG A 154 -10.47 -5.18 -17.12
C ARG A 154 -9.16 -4.51 -16.76
N TYR A 155 -9.23 -3.35 -16.13
CA TYR A 155 -8.05 -2.54 -15.84
C TYR A 155 -8.11 -2.01 -14.41
N LEU A 156 -7.06 -2.28 -13.64
CA LEU A 156 -6.88 -1.79 -12.27
C LEU A 156 -5.53 -1.08 -12.17
N ARG A 157 -5.51 0.18 -11.76
CA ARG A 157 -4.28 0.95 -11.55
C ARG A 157 -3.99 1.10 -10.05
N LEU A 158 -2.77 0.73 -9.66
CA LEU A 158 -2.28 0.68 -8.28
C LEU A 158 -0.92 1.37 -8.15
N GLU A 159 -0.72 2.49 -8.87
CA GLU A 159 0.51 3.27 -8.79
C GLU A 159 0.64 3.93 -7.41
N GLY A 160 1.85 4.05 -6.86
CA GLY A 160 2.05 4.65 -5.53
C GLY A 160 1.55 3.80 -4.34
N MET A 161 1.23 2.52 -4.56
CA MET A 161 0.69 1.61 -3.54
C MET A 161 1.76 0.82 -2.77
N ASP A 162 2.99 1.33 -2.68
CA ASP A 162 4.15 0.62 -2.08
C ASP A 162 3.99 0.30 -0.58
N HIS A 163 3.10 1.02 0.11
CA HIS A 163 2.76 0.77 1.51
C HIS A 163 1.96 -0.53 1.71
N VAL A 164 1.38 -1.08 0.63
CA VAL A 164 0.60 -2.32 0.67
C VAL A 164 1.54 -3.52 0.74
N LYS A 165 1.58 -4.18 1.90
CA LYS A 165 2.33 -5.42 2.07
C LYS A 165 1.84 -6.49 1.09
N ASP A 166 2.78 -7.21 0.47
CA ASP A 166 2.52 -8.30 -0.47
C ASP A 166 1.59 -7.88 -1.63
N ILE A 167 1.70 -6.63 -2.10
CA ILE A 167 0.85 -6.10 -3.18
C ILE A 167 0.93 -6.95 -4.46
N ALA A 168 2.12 -7.40 -4.85
CA ALA A 168 2.31 -8.24 -6.03
C ALA A 168 1.57 -9.58 -5.91
N LYS A 169 1.60 -10.21 -4.72
CA LYS A 169 0.84 -11.44 -4.46
C LYS A 169 -0.66 -11.18 -4.53
N THR A 170 -1.11 -10.06 -3.98
CA THR A 170 -2.53 -9.66 -4.01
C THR A 170 -3.00 -9.41 -5.45
N ALA A 171 -2.16 -8.78 -6.26
CA ALA A 171 -2.40 -8.54 -7.67
C ALA A 171 -2.54 -9.86 -8.46
N LEU A 172 -1.62 -10.80 -8.27
CA LEU A 172 -1.72 -12.13 -8.90
C LEU A 172 -3.01 -12.86 -8.53
N LEU A 173 -3.40 -12.83 -7.25
CA LEU A 173 -4.66 -13.44 -6.79
C LEU A 173 -5.90 -12.76 -7.42
N LEU A 174 -5.86 -11.44 -7.64
CA LEU A 174 -6.93 -10.71 -8.31
C LEU A 174 -7.00 -11.06 -9.80
N GLU A 175 -5.85 -11.13 -10.49
CA GLU A 175 -5.78 -11.53 -11.91
C GLU A 175 -6.26 -12.97 -12.11
N GLU A 176 -5.99 -13.87 -11.17
CA GLU A 176 -6.54 -15.24 -11.17
C GLU A 176 -8.06 -15.26 -10.91
N SER A 177 -8.55 -14.36 -10.05
CA SER A 177 -9.96 -14.33 -9.63
C SER A 177 -10.89 -13.58 -10.58
N ILE A 178 -10.38 -12.60 -11.35
CA ILE A 178 -11.15 -11.69 -12.21
C ILE A 178 -10.76 -11.92 -13.68
N PRO A 179 -11.67 -12.44 -14.53
CA PRO A 179 -11.34 -12.75 -15.92
C PRO A 179 -10.88 -11.53 -16.71
N ASN A 180 -9.74 -11.68 -17.42
CA ASN A 180 -9.15 -10.63 -18.27
C ASN A 180 -8.74 -9.35 -17.53
N LEU A 181 -8.57 -9.41 -16.20
CA LEU A 181 -8.02 -8.29 -15.44
C LEU A 181 -6.55 -8.07 -15.82
N ARG A 182 -6.19 -6.80 -15.98
CA ARG A 182 -4.83 -6.32 -16.10
C ARG A 182 -4.55 -5.29 -15.02
N ILE A 183 -3.48 -5.51 -14.26
CA ILE A 183 -3.09 -4.60 -13.19
C ILE A 183 -1.87 -3.78 -13.61
N PHE A 184 -1.91 -2.47 -13.35
CA PHE A 184 -0.84 -1.51 -13.65
C PHE A 184 -0.32 -0.84 -12.37
N GLY A 185 0.89 -0.29 -12.43
CA GLY A 185 1.50 0.46 -11.32
C GLY A 185 2.20 -0.42 -10.27
N ILE A 186 2.31 -1.73 -10.50
CA ILE A 186 3.06 -2.66 -9.63
C ILE A 186 4.40 -3.01 -10.26
N SER A 187 5.49 -2.81 -9.52
CA SER A 187 6.80 -3.37 -9.87
C SER A 187 6.89 -4.84 -9.47
N TYR A 188 6.61 -5.73 -10.42
CA TYR A 188 6.85 -7.17 -10.25
C TYR A 188 8.34 -7.50 -10.08
N GLU A 189 9.24 -6.66 -10.61
CA GLU A 189 10.69 -6.82 -10.48
C GLU A 189 11.13 -6.71 -9.02
N ASN A 190 10.69 -5.67 -8.31
CA ASN A 190 11.02 -5.46 -6.90
C ASN A 190 10.49 -6.61 -6.03
N ALA A 191 9.26 -7.07 -6.31
CA ALA A 191 8.67 -8.21 -5.62
C ALA A 191 9.45 -9.50 -5.87
N MET A 192 9.86 -9.75 -7.11
CA MET A 192 10.64 -10.94 -7.46
C MET A 192 12.02 -10.93 -6.80
N GLN A 193 12.69 -9.77 -6.76
CA GLN A 193 13.96 -9.60 -6.06
C GLN A 193 13.81 -9.83 -4.55
N SER A 194 12.76 -9.29 -3.94
CA SER A 194 12.47 -9.52 -2.51
C SER A 194 12.25 -11.01 -2.22
N LEU A 195 11.48 -11.70 -3.08
CA LEU A 195 11.24 -13.13 -2.95
C LEU A 195 12.53 -13.95 -3.13
N GLN A 196 13.37 -13.59 -4.11
CA GLN A 196 14.66 -14.25 -4.33
C GLN A 196 15.57 -14.10 -3.10
N LYS A 197 15.65 -12.91 -2.51
CA LYS A 197 16.40 -12.68 -1.27
C LYS A 197 15.86 -13.51 -0.11
N GLU A 198 14.54 -13.62 0.03
CA GLU A 198 13.92 -14.46 1.06
C GLU A 198 14.25 -15.95 0.85
N ILE A 199 14.18 -16.45 -0.38
CA ILE A 199 14.55 -17.83 -0.71
C ILE A 199 16.03 -18.08 -0.39
N GLU A 200 16.92 -17.17 -0.79
CA GLU A 200 18.35 -17.29 -0.53
C GLU A 200 18.67 -17.19 0.97
N LEU A 201 17.95 -16.36 1.72
CA LEU A 201 18.05 -16.29 3.18
C LEU A 201 17.69 -17.63 3.81
N LEU A 202 16.53 -18.19 3.44
CA LEU A 202 16.03 -19.44 4.00
C LEU A 202 16.83 -20.67 3.55
N ALA A 203 17.54 -20.58 2.43
CA ALA A 203 18.44 -21.61 1.93
C ALA A 203 19.85 -21.53 2.53
N ASN A 204 20.18 -20.49 3.30
CA ASN A 204 21.48 -20.36 3.94
C ASN A 204 21.62 -21.38 5.09
N ASP A 205 22.76 -22.08 5.15
CA ASP A 205 23.03 -23.14 6.15
C ASP A 205 22.95 -22.66 7.60
N ARG A 206 23.20 -21.37 7.86
CA ARG A 206 23.08 -20.77 9.21
C ARG A 206 21.65 -20.39 9.57
N VAL A 207 20.70 -20.46 8.65
CA VAL A 207 19.33 -20.04 8.89
C VAL A 207 18.46 -21.22 9.29
N ILE A 208 17.96 -21.17 10.53
CA ILE A 208 17.06 -22.17 11.12
C ILE A 208 15.65 -21.60 11.17
N THR A 209 14.66 -22.40 10.78
CA THR A 209 13.25 -22.04 10.90
C THR A 209 12.57 -22.81 12.04
N ASP A 210 11.76 -22.11 12.83
CA ASP A 210 10.94 -22.73 13.87
C ASP A 210 9.59 -23.24 13.32
N ALA A 211 8.85 -23.99 14.14
CA ALA A 211 7.53 -24.51 13.77
C ALA A 211 6.45 -23.42 13.53
N LYS A 212 6.74 -22.15 13.87
CA LYS A 212 5.85 -21.01 13.64
C LYS A 212 6.20 -20.24 12.35
N GLY A 213 7.26 -20.66 11.65
CA GLY A 213 7.77 -19.99 10.45
C GLY A 213 8.61 -18.75 10.74
N ASN A 214 9.20 -18.66 11.94
CA ASN A 214 10.23 -17.66 12.23
C ASN A 214 11.59 -18.20 11.83
N ALA A 215 12.39 -17.37 11.17
CA ALA A 215 13.75 -17.67 10.75
C ALA A 215 14.77 -16.98 11.69
N TYR A 216 15.81 -17.72 12.04
CA TYR A 216 16.89 -17.30 12.92
C TYR A 216 18.23 -17.62 12.28
N VAL A 217 19.18 -16.70 12.36
CA VAL A 217 20.59 -16.96 12.06
C VAL A 217 21.26 -17.56 13.29
N GLU A 218 21.93 -18.70 13.13
CA GLU A 218 22.82 -19.30 14.10
C GLU A 218 24.25 -18.77 13.92
N ASP A 219 24.81 -18.26 15.02
CA ASP A 219 26.20 -17.82 15.07
C ASP A 219 27.14 -18.97 15.48
N ASP A 220 28.45 -18.71 15.51
CA ASP A 220 29.47 -19.73 15.79
C ASP A 220 29.38 -20.33 17.21
N ASP A 221 28.73 -19.62 18.13
CA ASP A 221 28.48 -20.06 19.51
C ASP A 221 27.12 -20.77 19.66
N GLY A 222 26.40 -21.01 18.56
CA GLY A 222 25.07 -21.62 18.56
C GLY A 222 23.95 -20.69 19.05
N ARG A 223 24.18 -19.38 19.07
CA ARG A 223 23.18 -18.38 19.46
C ARG A 223 22.31 -18.02 18.26
N LEU A 224 21.00 -17.96 18.52
CA LEU A 224 19.98 -17.69 17.50
C LEU A 224 19.57 -16.22 17.45
N PHE A 225 19.65 -15.61 16.27
CA PHE A 225 19.34 -14.22 15.98
C PHE A 225 18.17 -14.12 15.01
N TYR A 226 17.07 -13.52 15.44
CA TYR A 226 15.85 -13.42 14.63
C TYR A 226 16.06 -12.56 13.36
N VAL A 227 15.67 -13.08 12.19
CA VAL A 227 15.82 -12.38 10.90
C VAL A 227 14.53 -12.26 10.08
N ALA A 228 13.58 -13.17 10.23
CA ALA A 228 12.29 -13.09 9.54
C ALA A 228 11.20 -13.85 10.32
N GLY A 229 9.93 -13.50 10.11
CA GLY A 229 8.80 -14.19 10.73
C GLY A 229 7.73 -13.27 11.30
N ARG A 230 7.12 -13.70 12.41
CA ARG A 230 5.97 -13.05 13.06
C ARG A 230 6.21 -12.75 14.55
N VAL A 231 7.47 -12.69 14.97
CA VAL A 231 7.81 -12.30 16.34
C VAL A 231 7.45 -10.83 16.55
N ASN A 232 6.84 -10.50 17.69
CA ASN A 232 6.66 -9.10 18.06
C ASN A 232 8.02 -8.51 18.45
N GLU A 233 8.49 -7.56 17.64
CA GLU A 233 9.83 -6.98 17.80
C GLU A 233 9.88 -5.83 18.79
N ARG A 234 8.71 -5.28 19.15
CA ARG A 234 8.62 -4.19 20.12
C ARG A 234 8.84 -4.74 21.53
N PRO A 235 9.62 -4.05 22.39
CA PRO A 235 9.68 -4.38 23.80
C PRO A 235 8.27 -4.38 24.38
N ALA A 236 7.86 -5.47 25.03
CA ALA A 236 6.65 -5.47 25.82
C ALA A 236 6.88 -4.54 27.03
N VAL A 237 5.96 -3.63 27.28
CA VAL A 237 5.99 -2.75 28.46
C VAL A 237 4.75 -2.99 29.29
N THR A 238 4.89 -2.89 30.61
CA THR A 238 3.79 -2.86 31.57
C THR A 238 2.97 -1.58 31.38
N ASP A 239 1.78 -1.53 32.00
CA ASP A 239 0.96 -0.31 32.08
C ASP A 239 1.72 0.89 32.72
N ASP A 240 2.80 0.64 33.47
CA ASP A 240 3.70 1.66 34.06
C ASP A 240 4.89 2.01 33.15
N ASP A 241 4.88 1.65 31.87
CA ASP A 241 6.02 1.76 30.92
C ASP A 241 7.30 1.01 31.33
N LYS A 242 7.25 0.17 32.37
CA LYS A 242 8.40 -0.70 32.74
C LYS A 242 8.49 -1.86 31.74
N PRO A 243 9.68 -2.23 31.25
CA PRO A 243 9.82 -3.35 30.33
C PRO A 243 9.39 -4.67 30.99
N LEU A 244 8.46 -5.38 30.36
CA LEU A 244 8.25 -6.81 30.59
C LEU A 244 9.37 -7.54 29.84
N MET A 245 10.34 -8.10 30.56
CA MET A 245 11.38 -8.93 29.93
C MET A 245 10.77 -10.22 29.38
N THR A 246 10.36 -10.19 28.12
CA THR A 246 10.01 -11.37 27.31
C THR A 246 10.73 -11.36 25.96
N SER A 247 11.82 -10.59 25.81
CA SER A 247 12.47 -10.41 24.51
C SER A 247 13.07 -11.73 24.02
N THR A 248 12.35 -12.39 23.10
CA THR A 248 12.86 -13.51 22.30
C THR A 248 13.96 -13.09 21.33
N ILE A 249 14.20 -11.78 21.21
CA ILE A 249 15.17 -11.20 20.27
C ILE A 249 16.47 -10.88 21.00
N ARG A 250 17.54 -11.56 20.60
CA ARG A 250 18.91 -11.26 21.04
C ARG A 250 19.42 -9.97 20.40
N ARG A 251 20.19 -9.19 21.16
CA ARG A 251 20.82 -7.92 20.73
C ARG A 251 22.34 -7.93 20.87
N GLU A 252 22.92 -9.07 21.21
CA GLU A 252 24.37 -9.27 21.21
C GLU A 252 24.86 -9.36 19.76
N LEU A 253 26.10 -8.95 19.51
CA LEU A 253 26.66 -9.07 18.17
C LEU A 253 26.91 -10.57 17.86
N PRO A 254 26.43 -11.11 16.72
CA PRO A 254 26.66 -12.51 16.36
C PRO A 254 28.15 -12.78 16.08
N GLU A 255 28.70 -13.85 16.65
CA GLU A 255 30.04 -14.33 16.30
C GLU A 255 29.99 -15.07 14.97
N MET A 256 30.59 -14.49 13.93
CA MET A 256 30.68 -15.01 12.57
C MET A 256 31.59 -14.11 11.73
N GLU A 257 32.04 -14.62 10.58
CA GLU A 257 32.79 -13.83 9.60
C GLU A 257 32.02 -12.60 9.13
N ILE A 258 32.75 -11.50 8.89
CA ILE A 258 32.15 -10.20 8.51
C ILE A 258 31.39 -10.33 7.18
N ALA A 259 31.97 -11.04 6.21
CA ALA A 259 31.33 -11.25 4.91
C ALA A 259 29.98 -11.97 5.04
N GLU A 260 29.91 -12.97 5.91
CA GLU A 260 28.67 -13.73 6.15
C GLU A 260 27.62 -12.89 6.88
N PHE A 261 28.03 -12.11 7.88
CA PHE A 261 27.14 -11.16 8.55
C PHE A 261 26.55 -10.15 7.56
N GLU A 262 27.36 -9.59 6.67
CA GLU A 262 26.91 -8.64 5.65
C GLU A 262 25.92 -9.28 4.67
N ARG A 263 26.21 -10.51 4.21
CA ARG A 263 25.33 -11.26 3.32
C ARG A 263 23.97 -11.53 3.97
N LEU A 264 23.96 -12.05 5.20
CA LEU A 264 22.72 -12.33 5.94
C LEU A 264 21.94 -11.07 6.31
N ASP A 265 22.63 -9.97 6.65
CA ASP A 265 21.97 -8.68 6.89
C ASP A 265 21.35 -8.14 5.60
N GLU A 266 22.02 -8.23 4.45
CA GLU A 266 21.46 -7.82 3.16
C GLU A 266 20.25 -8.67 2.75
N LEU A 267 20.34 -10.00 2.89
CA LEU A 267 19.27 -10.94 2.56
C LEU A 267 18.05 -10.77 3.47
N SER A 268 18.26 -10.41 4.75
CA SER A 268 17.19 -10.08 5.68
C SER A 268 16.68 -8.64 5.58
N GLY A 269 17.16 -7.84 4.62
CA GLY A 269 16.73 -6.45 4.42
C GLY A 269 17.21 -5.47 5.50
N GLY A 270 18.35 -5.76 6.14
CA GLY A 270 18.95 -4.97 7.22
C GLY A 270 18.46 -5.35 8.62
N LYS A 271 17.80 -6.51 8.75
CA LYS A 271 17.12 -6.90 10.00
C LYS A 271 18.09 -7.11 11.15
N LEU A 272 19.21 -7.79 10.90
CA LEU A 272 20.21 -8.08 11.93
C LEU A 272 20.68 -6.77 12.57
N ARG A 273 21.16 -5.83 11.77
CA ARG A 273 21.59 -4.52 12.26
C ARG A 273 20.48 -3.75 12.96
N HIS A 274 19.29 -3.75 12.38
CA HIS A 274 18.13 -3.06 12.97
C HIS A 274 17.87 -3.50 14.42
N LEU A 275 17.89 -4.80 14.68
CA LEU A 275 17.64 -5.35 16.01
C LEU A 275 18.81 -5.13 16.97
N LEU A 276 20.06 -5.15 16.45
CA LEU A 276 21.27 -4.86 17.23
C LEU A 276 21.30 -3.42 17.73
N VAL A 277 20.97 -2.45 16.87
CA VAL A 277 20.97 -1.02 17.26
C VAL A 277 19.70 -0.60 18.01
N GLY A 278 18.66 -1.42 17.98
CA GLY A 278 17.37 -1.12 18.62
C GLY A 278 16.64 0.06 17.97
N SER A 279 16.69 0.19 16.64
CA SER A 279 16.05 1.28 15.92
C SER A 279 14.53 1.30 16.13
N PRO A 280 13.89 2.47 16.33
CA PRO A 280 12.44 2.57 16.40
C PRO A 280 11.84 2.24 15.02
N SER A 281 11.06 1.15 14.96
CA SER A 281 10.41 0.66 13.74
C SER A 281 9.31 1.63 13.27
N GLY A 282 9.65 2.58 12.40
CA GLY A 282 8.72 3.57 11.86
C GLY A 282 8.38 3.34 10.39
N TYR A 283 9.36 3.57 9.50
CA TYR A 283 9.04 3.74 8.07
C TYR A 283 10.15 3.23 7.13
N SER A 284 11.43 3.30 7.49
CA SER A 284 12.54 2.82 6.67
C SER A 284 13.69 2.29 7.52
N TRP A 285 13.62 1.02 7.94
CA TRP A 285 14.60 0.39 8.84
C TRP A 285 16.04 0.73 8.47
N THR A 286 16.36 0.77 7.18
CA THR A 286 17.70 1.07 6.69
C THR A 286 18.12 2.51 6.98
N GLN A 287 17.28 3.53 6.76
CA GLN A 287 17.66 4.93 6.98
C GLN A 287 17.86 5.26 8.46
N GLU A 288 16.97 4.78 9.33
CA GLU A 288 17.09 5.03 10.77
C GLU A 288 18.32 4.30 11.35
N VAL A 289 18.55 3.06 10.93
CA VAL A 289 19.76 2.30 11.32
C VAL A 289 21.03 3.01 10.88
N GLU A 290 21.11 3.49 9.64
CA GLU A 290 22.30 4.22 9.17
C GLU A 290 22.54 5.53 9.93
N THR A 291 21.46 6.20 10.37
CA THR A 291 21.56 7.39 11.22
C THR A 291 22.15 7.06 12.59
N ILE A 292 21.68 5.98 13.22
CA ILE A 292 22.18 5.50 14.52
C ILE A 292 23.65 5.07 14.41
N LEU A 293 23.99 4.25 13.41
CA LEU A 293 25.37 3.77 13.21
C LEU A 293 26.34 4.93 12.94
N SER A 294 25.92 5.92 12.15
CA SER A 294 26.72 7.12 11.89
C SER A 294 26.95 7.97 13.14
N PHE A 295 25.95 8.06 14.01
CA PHE A 295 26.07 8.76 15.30
C PHE A 295 26.98 7.99 16.27
N GLU A 296 26.74 6.70 16.44
CA GLU A 296 27.52 5.84 17.33
C GLU A 296 28.99 5.80 16.96
N GLU A 297 29.32 5.69 15.68
CA GLU A 297 30.71 5.67 15.22
C GLU A 297 31.45 6.97 15.59
N LYS A 298 30.84 8.13 15.31
CA LYS A 298 31.41 9.44 15.68
C LYS A 298 31.57 9.57 17.20
N TRP A 299 30.57 9.14 17.96
CA TRP A 299 30.58 9.23 19.42
C TRP A 299 31.65 8.32 20.04
N LYS A 300 31.75 7.06 19.60
CA LYS A 300 32.76 6.09 20.05
C LYS A 300 34.17 6.55 19.68
N LYS A 301 34.36 7.03 18.45
CA LYS A 301 35.64 7.58 17.96
C LYS A 301 36.12 8.77 18.79
N LYS A 302 35.24 9.71 19.16
CA LYS A 302 35.59 10.85 20.02
C LYS A 302 36.08 10.42 21.41
N ARG A 303 35.64 9.26 21.89
CA ARG A 303 36.00 8.70 23.20
C ARG A 303 37.13 7.67 23.13
N GLY A 304 37.69 7.41 21.95
CA GLY A 304 38.70 6.36 21.76
C GLY A 304 38.17 4.94 21.97
N ILE A 305 36.85 4.75 21.89
CA ILE A 305 36.22 3.43 21.99
C ILE A 305 36.26 2.77 20.60
N PRO A 306 36.80 1.56 20.45
CA PRO A 306 36.78 0.85 19.17
C PRO A 306 35.34 0.55 18.74
N VAL A 307 35.09 0.62 17.43
CA VAL A 307 33.78 0.31 16.82
C VAL A 307 33.95 -0.98 16.03
N ASP A 308 33.07 -1.94 16.27
CA ASP A 308 33.06 -3.19 15.52
C ASP A 308 32.79 -2.93 14.03
N GLN A 309 33.48 -3.66 13.15
CA GLN A 309 33.37 -3.49 11.71
C GLN A 309 31.95 -3.77 11.19
N LYS A 310 31.23 -4.73 11.79
CA LYS A 310 29.84 -5.08 11.43
C LYS A 310 28.86 -3.93 11.70
N LEU A 311 29.20 -3.05 12.65
CA LEU A 311 28.43 -1.90 13.10
C LEU A 311 28.95 -0.55 12.55
N LEU A 312 29.72 -0.57 11.47
CA LEU A 312 30.08 0.65 10.76
C LEU A 312 28.90 1.16 9.90
N PRO A 313 28.79 2.47 9.65
CA PRO A 313 27.82 3.01 8.68
C PRO A 313 28.19 2.56 7.26
N LYS A 314 27.19 2.48 6.38
CA LYS A 314 27.31 1.94 5.00
C LYS A 314 28.46 2.55 4.19
N SER A 315 28.77 3.84 4.38
CA SER A 315 29.86 4.55 3.68
C SER A 315 31.27 4.10 4.08
N LYS A 316 31.40 3.37 5.20
CA LYS A 316 32.68 2.87 5.74
C LYS A 316 32.79 1.35 5.70
N ARG A 317 31.74 0.65 5.27
CA ARG A 317 31.77 -0.81 5.08
C ARG A 317 32.59 -1.13 3.83
N MET A 318 33.27 -2.27 3.84
CA MET A 318 33.96 -2.75 2.64
C MET A 318 32.94 -3.01 1.53
N PRO A 319 33.18 -2.55 0.28
CA PRO A 319 32.28 -2.88 -0.82
C PRO A 319 32.31 -4.39 -1.08
N GLN A 320 31.15 -5.02 -1.06
CA GLN A 320 30.99 -6.42 -1.47
C GLN A 320 31.36 -6.53 -2.95
N LEU A 321 32.26 -7.46 -3.29
CA LEU A 321 32.37 -7.93 -4.67
C LEU A 321 31.03 -8.57 -5.00
N LYS A 322 30.24 -7.94 -5.88
CA LYS A 322 29.02 -8.55 -6.38
C LYS A 322 29.41 -9.83 -7.11
N ASP A 323 28.87 -10.96 -6.70
CA ASP A 323 28.87 -12.13 -7.57
C ASP A 323 28.14 -11.76 -8.88
N PRO A 324 28.63 -12.24 -10.05
CA PRO A 324 28.10 -11.81 -11.33
C PRO A 324 26.63 -12.16 -11.43
N VAL A 325 25.80 -11.11 -11.53
CA VAL A 325 24.37 -11.17 -11.78
C VAL A 325 24.12 -12.14 -12.94
N VAL A 326 23.38 -13.22 -12.66
CA VAL A 326 22.83 -14.08 -13.71
C VAL A 326 21.86 -13.23 -14.50
N SER A 327 22.28 -12.82 -15.69
CA SER A 327 21.49 -12.08 -16.66
C SER A 327 20.30 -12.94 -17.11
N THR A 328 19.17 -12.86 -16.42
CA THR A 328 17.89 -13.30 -16.99
C THR A 328 17.41 -12.23 -17.96
N ASN A 329 17.90 -12.31 -19.19
CA ASN A 329 17.22 -11.77 -20.35
C ASN A 329 15.86 -12.47 -20.45
N ASN A 330 14.74 -11.77 -20.26
CA ASN A 330 13.46 -12.18 -20.81
C ASN A 330 12.54 -10.96 -20.99
N SER A 331 12.36 -10.60 -22.27
CA SER A 331 11.19 -9.93 -22.87
C SER A 331 10.36 -9.00 -21.98
N LEU A 332 10.75 -7.73 -21.85
CA LEU A 332 9.91 -6.67 -21.27
C LEU A 332 9.65 -5.50 -22.24
N SER A 333 10.28 -5.46 -23.43
CA SER A 333 10.05 -4.37 -24.40
C SER A 333 8.59 -4.33 -24.89
N ASP A 334 7.94 -5.47 -25.03
CA ASP A 334 6.57 -5.55 -25.55
C ASP A 334 5.53 -4.94 -24.60
N LYS A 335 5.84 -4.82 -23.30
CA LYS A 335 4.92 -4.21 -22.33
C LYS A 335 4.98 -2.68 -22.35
N GLN A 336 6.12 -2.07 -22.67
CA GLN A 336 6.30 -0.61 -22.62
C GLN A 336 5.54 0.13 -23.74
N GLU A 337 5.49 -0.43 -24.95
CA GLU A 337 4.76 0.19 -26.08
C GLU A 337 3.24 0.22 -25.83
N GLU A 338 2.71 -0.80 -25.13
CA GLU A 338 1.28 -0.88 -24.83
C GLU A 338 0.84 0.09 -23.72
N TYR A 339 1.75 0.45 -22.78
CA TYR A 339 1.49 1.47 -21.76
C TYR A 339 1.17 2.84 -22.38
N ILE A 340 1.90 3.22 -23.44
CA ILE A 340 1.71 4.52 -24.12
C ILE A 340 0.35 4.58 -24.84
N LEU A 341 -0.08 3.49 -25.48
CA LEU A 341 -1.33 3.45 -26.25
C LEU A 341 -2.59 3.54 -25.35
N ILE A 342 -2.46 3.20 -24.06
CA ILE A 342 -3.56 3.25 -23.09
C ILE A 342 -3.62 4.60 -22.37
N GLU A 343 -2.49 5.28 -22.13
CA GLU A 343 -2.51 6.65 -21.59
C GLU A 343 -3.37 7.60 -22.44
N ASP A 344 -3.31 7.47 -23.77
CA ASP A 344 -4.13 8.26 -24.70
C ASP A 344 -5.64 7.95 -24.62
N LYS A 345 -6.02 6.77 -24.11
CA LYS A 345 -7.42 6.43 -23.83
C LYS A 345 -7.88 6.87 -22.44
N MET A 346 -6.93 7.23 -21.57
CA MET A 346 -7.18 7.60 -20.17
C MET A 346 -7.10 9.12 -19.91
N ARG A 347 -6.46 9.89 -20.80
CA ARG A 347 -6.58 11.36 -20.87
C ARG A 347 -7.93 11.73 -21.48
#